data_AF-A0A2E2NXN4-F1
#
_entry.id   AF-A0A2E2NXN4-F1
#
_cell.length_a   1.000
_cell.length_b   1.000
_cell.length_c   1.000
_cell.angle_alpha   90.00
_cell.angle_beta   90.00
_cell.angle_gamma   90.00
#
_symmetry.space_group_name_H-M   'P 1'
#
loop_
_entity.id
_entity.type
_entity.pdbx_description
1 polymer ?
#
loop_
_entity_poly.entity_id
_entity_poly.type
_entity_poly.pdbx_seq_one_letter_code
_entity_poly.pdbx_strand_id
1 'polypeptide(L)' 'MKRIVIPTDFSENSIHAIDFAVHKLGDDDCKFTIVHVYQIPQGGQSGLFYLLEEMHKQATSDMEELMEKLS' A
#
# COMPACT_ATOMS: atom_id res chain seq x y z
N MET A 1 14.02 -12.22 -14.15
CA MET A 1 13.60 -11.41 -13.00
C MET A 1 12.40 -10.53 -13.35
N LYS A 2 11.20 -10.95 -12.94
CA LYS A 2 9.97 -10.17 -13.12
C LYS A 2 9.84 -9.16 -11.98
N ARG A 3 9.42 -7.93 -12.29
CA ARG A 3 9.17 -6.88 -11.30
C ARG A 3 7.71 -6.47 -11.39
N ILE A 4 6.94 -6.68 -10.33
CA ILE A 4 5.51 -6.50 -10.31
C ILE A 4 5.17 -5.47 -9.24
N VAL A 5 4.51 -4.39 -9.63
CA VAL A 5 4.00 -3.37 -8.70
C VAL A 5 2.54 -3.68 -8.44
N ILE A 6 2.16 -3.78 -7.17
CA ILE A 6 0.79 -4.06 -6.75
C ILE A 6 0.26 -2.85 -5.98
N PRO A 7 -0.70 -2.09 -6.52
CA PRO A 7 -1.32 -1.00 -5.78
C PRO A 7 -2.26 -1.55 -4.70
N THR A 8 -2.39 -0.83 -3.59
CA THR A 8 -3.36 -1.14 -2.53
C THR A 8 -4.01 0.13 -1.99
N ASP A 9 -5.30 0.03 -1.72
CA ASP A 9 -6.10 0.99 -0.96
C ASP A 9 -6.49 0.43 0.42
N PHE A 10 -5.82 -0.66 0.84
CA PHE A 10 -6.08 -1.44 2.06
C PHE A 10 -7.46 -2.10 2.13
N SER A 11 -8.23 -2.11 1.04
CA SER A 11 -9.49 -2.85 1.00
C SER A 11 -9.26 -4.35 1.03
N GLU A 12 -10.25 -5.11 1.49
CA GLU A 12 -10.20 -6.58 1.43
C GLU A 12 -9.94 -7.08 0.00
N ASN A 13 -10.47 -6.39 -1.01
CA ASN A 13 -10.26 -6.74 -2.41
C ASN A 13 -8.81 -6.56 -2.86
N SER A 14 -8.15 -5.46 -2.45
CA SER A 14 -6.73 -5.26 -2.77
C SER A 14 -5.85 -6.27 -2.04
N ILE A 15 -6.20 -6.61 -0.79
CA ILE A 15 -5.50 -7.64 0.00
C ILE A 15 -5.62 -9.01 -0.65
N HIS A 16 -6.81 -9.43 -1.07
CA HIS A 16 -7.00 -10.68 -1.81
C HIS A 16 -6.21 -10.70 -3.13
N ALA A 17 -6.10 -9.57 -3.83
CA ALA A 17 -5.30 -9.48 -5.05
C ALA A 17 -3.80 -9.62 -4.77
N ILE A 18 -3.30 -9.03 -3.68
CA ILE A 18 -1.91 -9.20 -3.24
C ILE A 18 -1.64 -10.67 -2.89
N ASP A 19 -2.51 -11.28 -2.08
CA ASP A 19 -2.40 -12.68 -1.68
C ASP A 19 -2.33 -13.60 -2.91
N PHE A 20 -3.24 -13.41 -3.86
CA PHE A 20 -3.24 -14.16 -5.11
C PHE A 20 -1.94 -13.96 -5.91
N ALA A 21 -1.48 -12.72 -6.06
CA ALA A 21 -0.26 -12.44 -6.81
C ALA A 21 0.99 -13.08 -6.18
N VAL A 22 1.14 -12.96 -4.86
CA VAL A 22 2.29 -13.51 -4.13
C VAL A 22 2.25 -15.04 -4.13
N HIS A 23 1.11 -15.65 -3.77
CA HIS A 23 1.03 -17.10 -3.55
C HIS A 23 0.68 -17.94 -4.78
N LYS A 24 0.08 -17.34 -5.83
CA LYS A 24 -0.36 -18.09 -7.03
C LYS A 24 0.42 -17.74 -8.29
N LEU A 25 0.97 -16.52 -8.38
CA LEU A 25 1.74 -16.07 -9.54
C LEU A 25 3.24 -15.94 -9.28
N GLY A 26 3.65 -15.85 -8.01
CA GLY A 26 5.05 -15.75 -7.60
C GLY A 26 5.84 -17.03 -7.90
N ASP A 27 7.04 -16.83 -8.42
CA ASP A 27 8.12 -17.81 -8.49
C ASP A 27 9.40 -17.19 -7.88
N ASP A 28 10.47 -17.98 -7.74
CA ASP A 28 11.74 -17.51 -7.14
C ASP A 28 12.41 -16.35 -7.93
N ASP A 29 11.95 -16.05 -9.15
CA ASP A 29 12.46 -14.99 -10.02
C ASP A 29 11.54 -13.75 -10.05
N CYS A 30 10.57 -13.66 -9.12
CA CYS A 30 9.65 -12.53 -8.97
C CYS A 30 10.02 -11.59 -7.81
N LYS A 31 10.03 -10.28 -8.08
CA LYS A 31 10.08 -9.23 -7.06
C LYS A 31 8.78 -8.43 -7.08
N PHE A 32 8.03 -8.50 -5.98
CA PHE A 32 6.83 -7.71 -5.77
C PHE A 32 7.15 -6.39 -5.05
N THR A 33 6.45 -5.33 -5.40
CA THR A 33 6.52 -4.03 -4.73
C THR A 33 5.10 -3.56 -4.49
N ILE A 34 4.67 -3.56 -3.23
CA ILE A 34 3.34 -3.06 -2.84
C ILE A 34 3.42 -1.53 -2.73
N VAL A 35 2.43 -0.85 -3.30
CA VAL A 35 2.37 0.62 -3.32
C VAL A 35 1.01 1.07 -2.83
N HIS A 36 1.00 1.98 -1.85
CA HIS A 36 -0.18 2.73 -1.47
C HIS A 36 -0.05 4.18 -1.97
N VAL A 37 -1.15 4.75 -2.43
CA VAL A 37 -1.22 6.15 -2.86
C VAL A 37 -2.43 6.78 -2.20
N TYR A 38 -2.21 7.91 -1.54
CA TYR A 38 -3.27 8.73 -0.99
C TYR A 38 -3.30 10.10 -1.68
N GLN A 39 -4.51 10.58 -1.95
CA GLN A 39 -4.72 11.86 -2.59
C GLN A 39 -4.80 12.96 -1.54
N ILE A 40 -3.96 13.98 -1.70
CA ILE A 40 -3.98 15.16 -0.84
C ILE A 40 -5.26 15.97 -1.16
N PRO A 41 -6.17 16.17 -0.19
CA PRO A 41 -7.36 16.97 -0.43
C PRO A 41 -7.02 18.44 -0.63
N GLN A 42 -7.83 19.16 -1.40
CA GLN A 42 -7.62 20.59 -1.62
C GLN A 42 -8.19 21.40 -0.45
N GLY A 43 -7.40 22.31 0.12
CA GLY A 43 -7.77 23.09 1.32
C GLY A 43 -6.86 24.31 1.58
N GLY A 44 -7.16 25.10 2.61
CA GLY A 44 -6.34 26.24 3.01
C GLY A 44 -4.95 25.82 3.53
N GLN A 45 -3.91 26.59 3.21
CA GLN A 45 -2.50 26.20 3.38
C GLN A 45 -2.11 25.73 4.80
N SER A 46 -2.73 26.25 5.85
CA SER A 46 -2.38 25.93 7.24
C SER A 46 -2.87 24.56 7.72
N GLY A 47 -4.05 24.10 7.27
CA GLY A 47 -4.59 22.78 7.66
C GLY A 47 -3.99 21.62 6.87
N LEU A 48 -3.43 21.91 5.68
CA LEU A 48 -2.90 20.90 4.78
C LEU A 48 -1.65 20.20 5.33
N PHE A 49 -0.72 20.91 5.95
CA PHE A 49 0.52 20.29 6.46
C PHE A 49 0.26 19.26 7.56
N TYR A 50 -0.61 19.59 8.51
CA TYR A 50 -0.99 18.67 9.58
C TYR A 50 -1.73 17.44 9.03
N LEU A 51 -2.67 17.66 8.10
CA LEU A 51 -3.40 16.57 7.46
C LEU A 51 -2.48 15.65 6.66
N LEU A 52 -1.49 16.21 5.94
CA LEU A 52 -0.48 15.43 5.21
C LEU A 52 0.33 14.54 6.15
N GLU A 53 0.76 15.08 7.28
CA GLU A 53 1.52 14.32 8.28
C GLU A 53 0.66 13.17 8.84
N GLU A 54 -0.60 13.44 9.15
CA GLU A 54 -1.53 12.43 9.68
C GLU A 54 -1.83 11.33 8.66
N MET A 55 -2.10 11.71 7.40
CA MET A 55 -2.30 10.76 6.31
C MET A 55 -1.07 9.88 6.06
N HIS A 56 0.13 10.47 6.15
CA HIS A 56 1.38 9.71 6.04
C HIS A 56 1.53 8.72 7.20
N LYS A 57 1.28 9.15 8.45
CA LYS A 57 1.34 8.25 9.62
C LYS A 57 0.37 7.08 9.50
N GLN A 58 -0.87 7.36 9.11
CA GLN A 58 -1.88 6.34 8.91
C GLN A 58 -1.47 5.36 7.82
N ALA A 59 -1.04 5.86 6.65
CA ALA A 59 -0.59 5.02 5.54
C ALA A 59 0.59 4.12 5.91
N THR A 60 1.54 4.61 6.72
CA THR A 60 2.65 3.80 7.23
C THR A 60 2.16 2.71 8.17
N SER A 61 1.29 3.04 9.12
CA SER A 61 0.70 2.07 10.06
C SER A 61 -0.06 0.96 9.33
N ASP A 62 -0.90 1.32 8.35
CA ASP A 62 -1.68 0.36 7.58
C ASP A 62 -0.77 -0.52 6.70
N MET A 63 0.33 0.03 6.19
CA MET A 63 1.34 -0.74 5.46
C MET A 63 2.07 -1.73 6.37
N GLU A 64 2.42 -1.36 7.60
CA GLU A 64 3.04 -2.27 8.58
C GLU A 64 2.10 -3.44 8.89
N GLU A 65 0.82 -3.18 9.17
CA GLU A 65 -0.18 -4.22 9.42
C GLU A 65 -0.37 -5.14 8.21
N LEU A 66 -0.42 -4.58 7.00
CA LEU A 66 -0.50 -5.35 5.77
C LEU A 66 0.71 -6.28 5.60
N MET A 67 1.92 -5.79 5.86
CA MET A 67 3.15 -6.59 5.74
C MET A 67 3.20 -7.71 6.78
N GLU A 68 2.69 -7.47 7.99
CA GLU A 68 2.53 -8.51 9.02
C GLU A 68 1.55 -9.61 8.58
N LYS A 69 0.41 -9.24 7.96
CA LYS A 69 -0.57 -10.21 7.44
C LYS A 69 -0.04 -11.07 6.29
N LEU A 70 0.97 -10.58 5.57
CA LEU A 70 1.60 -11.27 4.44
C LEU A 70 2.83 -12.10 4.83
N SER A 71 3.30 -11.98 6.08
CA SER A 71 4.46 -12.72 6.62
C SER A 71 4.05 -14.08 7.18
#